data_AF-A0A7S3KKA0-F1
#
_entry.id   AF-A0A7S3KKA0-F1
#
_cell.length_a   1.000
_cell.length_b   1.000
_cell.length_c   1.000
_cell.angle_alpha   90.00
_cell.angle_beta   90.00
_cell.angle_gamma   90.00
#
_symmetry.space_group_name_H-M   'P 1'
#
loop_
_entity.id
_entity.type
_entity.pdbx_description
1 polymer ?
#
loop_
_entity_poly.entity_id
_entity_poly.type
_entity_poly.pdbx_seq_one_letter_code
_entity_poly.pdbx_strand_id
1 'polypeptide(L)'
;MDEDEIEKVGVVTNTNKDRSAMDNLLAKEDLGIVNSRIQESIRILTNFRELRDPNKTRTEYMTDLKNDVMTAFDYNLEMVEIFFSLFPPAEALKCIEANEESRPVTIRTNTLKTKRRDLAKTLIQRGINCEPIGKWSKVGLKIYDSQIPFGATPEYLAGHYIVQSPSSFCPVMALCPQPGERILDMAAAPGGKTTYIAQLMKNSGVLFANDVKAERLK
;
A
#
# COMPACT_ATOMS: atom_id res chain seq x y z
N MET A 1 58.23 -7.38 25.99
CA MET A 1 57.97 -8.43 24.99
C MET A 1 56.84 -9.26 25.54
N ASP A 2 55.57 -9.00 25.23
CA ASP A 2 54.98 -8.35 24.05
C ASP A 2 53.66 -7.69 24.54
N GLU A 3 53.45 -6.37 24.44
CA GLU A 3 52.98 -5.56 23.29
C GLU A 3 51.58 -5.95 22.74
N ASP A 4 50.65 -5.00 22.96
CA ASP A 4 49.49 -4.63 22.13
C ASP A 4 48.08 -5.16 22.45
N GLU A 5 47.55 -4.77 23.62
CA GLU A 5 46.13 -4.37 23.78
C GLU A 5 46.01 -2.84 23.69
N ILE A 6 45.75 -2.30 22.49
CA ILE A 6 45.20 -0.95 22.32
C ILE A 6 44.10 -1.01 21.26
N GLU A 7 42.85 -1.06 21.72
CA GLU A 7 41.66 -0.74 20.93
C GLU A 7 41.82 0.65 20.29
N LYS A 8 41.96 0.67 18.95
CA LYS A 8 41.80 1.89 18.16
C LYS A 8 40.34 2.33 18.19
N VAL A 9 40.04 3.30 19.05
CA VAL A 9 38.90 4.21 18.90
C VAL A 9 38.99 4.83 17.49
N GLY A 10 38.17 4.32 16.57
CA GLY A 10 38.06 4.84 15.22
C GLY A 10 37.57 6.28 15.28
N VAL A 11 38.45 7.23 15.00
CA VAL A 11 38.10 8.64 14.82
C VAL A 11 37.14 8.73 13.64
N VAL A 12 35.85 8.96 13.92
CA VAL A 12 34.87 9.35 12.90
C VAL A 12 35.21 10.77 12.48
N THR A 13 36.04 10.92 11.46
CA THR A 13 36.35 12.21 10.85
C THR A 13 35.16 12.69 10.00
N ASN A 14 34.93 14.01 9.97
CA ASN A 14 33.88 14.67 9.15
C ASN A 14 33.90 14.25 7.66
N THR A 15 35.03 13.75 7.16
CA THR A 15 35.24 13.30 5.79
C THR A 15 34.34 12.14 5.36
N ASN A 16 33.91 11.26 6.27
CA ASN A 16 32.99 10.15 5.93
C ASN A 16 31.53 10.61 5.79
N LYS A 17 31.13 11.64 6.55
CA LYS A 17 29.78 12.21 6.48
C LYS A 17 29.59 13.01 5.18
N ASP A 18 30.64 13.74 4.79
CA ASP A 18 30.68 14.53 3.54
C ASP A 18 30.75 13.65 2.28
N ARG A 19 31.46 12.51 2.32
CA ARG A 19 31.45 11.53 1.22
C ARG A 19 30.08 10.88 1.03
N SER A 20 29.43 10.42 2.11
CA SER A 20 28.08 9.85 1.98
C SER A 20 27.04 10.88 1.52
N ALA A 21 27.22 12.16 1.89
CA ALA A 21 26.36 13.24 1.43
C ALA A 21 26.57 13.51 -0.08
N MET A 22 27.82 13.52 -0.53
CA MET A 22 28.18 13.66 -1.95
C MET A 22 27.67 12.48 -2.79
N ASP A 23 27.84 11.24 -2.32
CA ASP A 23 27.36 10.04 -3.00
C ASP A 23 25.82 10.02 -3.07
N ASN A 24 25.14 10.48 -2.01
CA ASN A 24 23.67 10.66 -2.01
C ASN A 24 23.20 11.80 -2.93
N LEU A 25 24.02 12.84 -3.14
CA LEU A 25 23.72 13.94 -4.06
C LEU A 25 23.89 13.48 -5.51
N LEU A 26 24.98 12.78 -5.83
CA LEU A 26 25.23 12.17 -7.14
C LEU A 26 24.14 11.14 -7.49
N ALA A 27 23.79 10.25 -6.56
CA ALA A 27 22.71 9.29 -6.76
C ALA A 27 21.35 9.96 -6.98
N LYS A 28 21.09 11.12 -6.35
CA LYS A 28 19.86 11.90 -6.56
C LYS A 28 19.84 12.64 -7.89
N GLU A 29 20.97 13.20 -8.33
CA GLU A 29 21.12 13.81 -9.65
C GLU A 29 20.92 12.75 -10.74
N ASP A 30 21.51 11.57 -10.57
CA ASP A 30 21.32 10.42 -11.45
C ASP A 30 19.86 9.97 -11.49
N LEU A 31 19.17 9.88 -10.35
CA LEU A 31 17.75 9.52 -10.32
C LEU A 31 16.85 10.54 -11.03
N GLY A 32 17.18 11.83 -10.92
CA GLY A 32 16.44 12.91 -11.62
C GLY A 32 16.57 12.80 -13.14
N ILE A 33 17.76 12.44 -13.63
CA ILE A 33 18.02 12.18 -15.05
C ILE A 33 17.25 10.94 -15.51
N VAL A 34 17.30 9.84 -14.74
CA VAL A 34 16.57 8.61 -15.05
C VAL A 34 15.05 8.86 -15.10
N ASN A 35 14.49 9.56 -14.12
CA ASN A 35 13.07 9.90 -14.12
C ASN A 35 12.67 10.77 -15.32
N SER A 36 13.52 11.70 -15.74
CA SER A 36 13.27 12.50 -16.95
C SER A 36 13.28 11.61 -18.21
N ARG A 37 14.19 10.62 -18.28
CA ARG A 37 14.27 9.65 -19.38
C ARG A 37 13.05 8.71 -19.43
N ILE A 38 12.54 8.30 -18.27
CA ILE A 38 11.30 7.53 -18.15
C ILE A 38 10.12 8.31 -18.76
N GLN A 39 9.93 9.57 -18.35
CA GLN A 39 8.82 10.40 -18.83
C GLN A 39 8.90 10.66 -20.34
N GLU A 40 10.11 10.92 -20.86
CA GLU A 40 10.31 11.09 -22.29
C GLU A 40 10.06 9.79 -23.07
N SER A 41 10.54 8.65 -22.58
CA SER A 41 10.30 7.34 -23.20
C SER A 41 8.81 7.02 -23.26
N ILE A 42 8.05 7.33 -22.21
CA ILE A 42 6.59 7.15 -22.18
C ILE A 42 5.90 8.10 -23.17
N ARG A 43 6.33 9.37 -23.23
CA ARG A 43 5.82 10.35 -24.20
C ARG A 43 6.01 9.85 -25.64
N ILE A 44 7.22 9.37 -25.97
CA ILE A 44 7.53 8.81 -27.29
C ILE A 44 6.70 7.55 -27.55
N LEU A 45 6.62 6.61 -26.61
CA LEU A 45 5.86 5.37 -26.80
C LEU A 45 4.34 5.60 -26.97
N THR A 46 3.82 6.67 -26.37
CA THR A 46 2.42 7.10 -26.49
C THR A 46 2.15 7.73 -27.87
N ASN A 47 3.06 8.57 -28.38
CA ASN A 47 2.96 9.17 -29.72
C ASN A 47 4.09 8.70 -30.65
N PHE A 48 4.16 7.38 -30.84
CA PHE A 48 5.31 6.74 -31.49
C PHE A 48 5.47 7.08 -32.96
N ARG A 49 4.39 7.44 -33.67
CA ARG A 49 4.48 7.78 -35.10
C ARG A 49 5.20 9.10 -35.35
N GLU A 50 5.03 10.06 -34.44
CA GLU A 50 5.50 11.43 -34.62
C GLU A 50 6.83 11.69 -33.89
N LEU A 51 7.04 11.07 -32.73
CA LEU A 51 8.15 11.41 -31.83
C LEU A 51 9.30 10.39 -31.83
N ARG A 52 9.19 9.29 -32.58
CA ARG A 52 10.25 8.28 -32.61
C ARG A 52 11.51 8.77 -33.32
N ASP A 53 12.66 8.32 -32.84
CA ASP A 53 13.88 8.31 -33.62
C ASP A 53 13.73 7.32 -34.79
N PRO A 54 13.98 7.73 -36.05
CA PRO A 54 13.93 6.83 -37.21
C PRO A 54 14.81 5.58 -37.08
N ASN A 55 15.90 5.65 -36.31
CA ASN A 55 16.87 4.58 -36.13
C ASN A 55 16.55 3.64 -34.97
N LYS A 56 15.50 3.94 -34.17
CA LYS A 56 15.17 3.17 -32.96
C LYS A 56 13.80 2.52 -33.05
N THR A 57 13.77 1.25 -32.74
CA THR A 57 12.55 0.42 -32.74
C THR A 57 11.76 0.61 -31.46
N ARG A 58 10.46 0.31 -31.51
CA ARG A 58 9.59 0.36 -30.33
C ARG A 58 10.08 -0.59 -29.23
N THR A 59 10.65 -1.74 -29.59
CA THR A 59 11.18 -2.74 -28.66
C THR A 59 12.38 -2.20 -27.88
N GLU A 60 13.27 -1.46 -28.55
CA GLU A 60 14.41 -0.81 -27.87
C GLU A 60 13.94 0.26 -26.89
N TYR A 61 12.99 1.13 -27.27
CA TYR A 61 12.39 2.08 -26.33
C TYR A 61 11.73 1.41 -25.13
N MET A 62 11.07 0.28 -25.34
CA MET A 62 10.47 -0.49 -24.25
C MET A 62 11.53 -1.09 -23.33
N THR A 63 12.62 -1.59 -23.90
CA THR A 63 13.72 -2.20 -23.13
C THR A 63 14.42 -1.15 -22.27
N ASP A 64 14.72 0.01 -22.84
CA ASP A 64 15.32 1.12 -22.09
C ASP A 64 14.40 1.62 -20.98
N LEU A 65 13.10 1.79 -21.28
CA LEU A 65 12.12 2.19 -20.27
C LEU A 65 12.05 1.19 -19.11
N LYS A 66 12.07 -0.12 -19.39
CA LYS A 66 12.10 -1.15 -18.34
C LYS A 66 13.36 -1.04 -17.48
N ASN A 67 14.53 -0.89 -18.10
CA ASN A 67 15.81 -0.74 -17.39
C ASN A 67 15.84 0.51 -16.50
N ASP A 68 15.26 1.60 -16.98
CA ASP A 68 15.15 2.85 -16.23
C ASP A 68 14.22 2.70 -15.03
N VAL A 69 13.07 2.05 -15.21
CA VAL A 69 12.13 1.76 -14.13
C VAL A 69 12.77 0.85 -13.08
N MET A 70 13.51 -0.18 -13.49
CA MET A 70 14.26 -1.03 -12.56
C MET A 70 15.25 -0.20 -11.73
N THR A 71 15.96 0.74 -12.36
CA THR A 71 16.95 1.59 -11.70
C THR A 71 16.30 2.61 -10.77
N ALA A 72 15.20 3.24 -11.19
CA ALA A 72 14.54 4.30 -10.44
C ALA A 72 13.76 3.79 -9.22
N PHE A 73 13.17 2.59 -9.32
CA PHE A 73 12.26 2.04 -8.31
C PHE A 73 12.79 0.78 -7.61
N ASP A 74 13.98 0.29 -7.99
CA ASP A 74 14.60 -0.94 -7.44
C ASP A 74 13.74 -2.21 -7.62
N TYR A 75 13.05 -2.31 -8.76
CA TYR A 75 12.27 -3.51 -9.12
C TYR A 75 13.14 -4.51 -9.89
N ASN A 76 12.86 -5.80 -9.69
CA ASN A 76 13.44 -6.84 -10.54
C ASN A 76 12.79 -6.81 -11.95
N LEU A 77 13.50 -7.39 -12.93
CA LEU A 77 13.02 -7.41 -14.31
C LEU A 77 11.65 -8.09 -14.43
N GLU A 78 11.48 -9.27 -13.82
CA GLU A 78 10.25 -10.06 -13.90
C GLU A 78 9.00 -9.26 -13.47
N MET A 79 9.07 -8.50 -12.37
CA MET A 79 7.97 -7.68 -11.89
C MET A 79 7.66 -6.53 -12.85
N VAL A 80 8.69 -5.84 -13.36
CA VAL A 80 8.50 -4.78 -14.36
C VAL A 80 7.85 -5.35 -15.62
N GLU A 81 8.29 -6.52 -16.08
CA GLU A 81 7.68 -7.17 -17.24
C GLU A 81 6.20 -7.51 -17.03
N ILE A 82 5.82 -7.97 -15.84
CA ILE A 82 4.42 -8.20 -15.48
C ILE A 82 3.61 -6.91 -15.60
N PHE A 83 4.05 -5.79 -15.01
CA PHE A 83 3.31 -4.52 -15.10
C PHE A 83 3.13 -4.04 -16.54
N PHE A 84 4.19 -4.11 -17.35
CA PHE A 84 4.15 -3.68 -18.76
C PHE A 84 3.43 -4.67 -19.69
N SER A 85 3.20 -5.91 -19.24
CA SER A 85 2.34 -6.87 -19.94
C SER A 85 0.85 -6.65 -19.65
N LEU A 86 0.52 -6.14 -18.46
CA LEU A 86 -0.85 -5.91 -18.02
C LEU A 86 -1.39 -4.56 -18.47
N PHE A 87 -0.54 -3.53 -18.50
CA PHE A 87 -0.95 -2.14 -18.72
C PHE A 87 -0.13 -1.47 -19.82
N PRO A 88 -0.72 -0.49 -20.55
CA PRO A 88 0.05 0.41 -21.40
C PRO A 88 1.16 1.14 -20.61
N PRO A 89 2.27 1.56 -21.25
CA PRO A 89 3.44 2.11 -20.55
C PRO A 89 3.14 3.23 -19.55
N ALA A 90 2.26 4.16 -19.91
CA ALA A 90 1.88 5.27 -19.04
C ALA A 90 1.09 4.84 -17.80
N GLU A 91 0.29 3.78 -17.91
CA GLU A 91 -0.49 3.23 -16.79
C GLU A 91 0.35 2.27 -15.95
N ALA A 92 1.23 1.50 -16.58
CA ALA A 92 2.21 0.65 -15.89
C ALA A 92 3.09 1.47 -14.94
N LEU A 93 3.63 2.61 -15.41
CA LEU A 93 4.41 3.50 -14.54
C LEU A 93 3.57 4.02 -13.36
N LYS A 94 2.33 4.49 -13.60
CA LYS A 94 1.45 4.95 -12.52
C LYS A 94 1.17 3.86 -11.49
N CYS A 95 1.06 2.60 -11.92
CA CYS A 95 0.88 1.48 -11.00
C CYS A 95 2.11 1.26 -10.12
N ILE A 96 3.32 1.41 -10.69
CA ILE A 96 4.58 1.29 -9.96
C ILE A 96 4.72 2.46 -8.98
N GLU A 97 4.51 3.70 -9.43
CA GLU A 97 4.52 4.90 -8.57
C GLU A 97 3.54 4.77 -7.40
N ALA A 98 2.32 4.27 -7.64
CA ALA A 98 1.33 4.06 -6.61
C ALA A 98 1.70 2.97 -5.58
N ASN A 99 2.62 2.05 -5.92
CA ASN A 99 3.13 1.05 -4.97
C ASN A 99 4.18 1.63 -4.02
N GLU A 100 4.87 2.70 -4.42
CA GLU A 100 5.84 3.42 -3.58
C GLU A 100 5.15 4.37 -2.59
N GLU A 101 3.92 4.76 -2.87
CA GLU A 101 3.14 5.58 -1.95
C GLU A 101 2.71 4.79 -0.71
N SER A 102 2.93 5.39 0.47
CA SER A 102 2.45 4.84 1.73
C SER A 102 0.93 4.72 1.72
N ARG A 103 0.44 3.50 1.98
CA ARG A 103 -0.99 3.22 1.94
C ARG A 103 -1.73 4.04 3.01
N PRO A 104 -2.82 4.73 2.65
CA PRO A 104 -3.62 5.46 3.63
C PRO A 104 -4.21 4.50 4.65
N VAL A 105 -4.11 4.88 5.92
CA VAL A 105 -4.70 4.12 7.02
C VAL A 105 -6.22 4.26 6.98
N THR A 106 -6.90 3.13 7.00
CA THR A 106 -8.35 3.06 6.87
C THR A 106 -8.93 2.07 7.87
N ILE A 107 -10.11 2.40 8.38
CA ILE A 107 -10.83 1.60 9.36
C ILE A 107 -12.25 1.31 8.88
N ARG A 108 -12.78 0.17 9.31
CA ARG A 108 -14.16 -0.25 9.09
C ARG A 108 -14.93 -0.16 10.39
N THR A 109 -15.98 0.65 10.42
CA THR A 109 -16.90 0.72 11.57
C THR A 109 -17.70 -0.56 11.73
N ASN A 110 -17.77 -1.07 12.96
CA ASN A 110 -18.65 -2.15 13.34
C ASN A 110 -20.08 -1.65 13.59
N THR A 111 -20.96 -1.80 12.59
CA THR A 111 -22.35 -1.35 12.67
C THR A 111 -23.23 -2.13 13.64
N LEU A 112 -22.75 -3.24 14.20
CA LEU A 112 -23.43 -3.95 15.29
C LEU A 112 -23.29 -3.20 16.63
N LYS A 113 -22.23 -2.39 16.79
CA LYS A 113 -21.94 -1.66 18.04
C LYS A 113 -22.17 -0.17 17.94
N THR A 114 -21.83 0.45 16.82
CA THR A 114 -21.92 1.91 16.66
C THR A 114 -22.17 2.33 15.21
N LYS A 115 -22.67 3.55 15.00
CA LYS A 115 -22.81 4.13 13.65
C LYS A 115 -21.52 4.84 13.27
N ARG A 116 -21.19 4.83 11.97
CA ARG A 116 -19.99 5.50 11.42
C ARG A 116 -19.88 6.97 11.84
N ARG A 117 -21.00 7.70 11.86
CA ARG A 117 -21.04 9.12 12.27
C ARG A 117 -20.68 9.31 13.74
N ASP A 118 -21.17 8.43 14.60
CA ASP A 118 -20.95 8.52 16.04
C ASP A 118 -19.52 8.11 16.38
N LEU A 119 -19.01 7.04 15.74
CA LEU A 119 -17.60 6.67 15.84
C LEU A 119 -16.67 7.80 15.39
N ALA A 120 -16.94 8.42 14.23
CA ALA A 120 -16.12 9.54 13.74
C ALA A 120 -16.06 10.69 14.75
N LYS A 121 -17.19 11.05 15.37
CA LYS A 121 -17.22 12.07 16.44
C LYS A 121 -16.35 11.67 17.63
N THR A 122 -16.45 10.43 18.11
CA THR A 122 -15.64 9.93 19.23
C THR A 122 -14.15 9.96 18.91
N LEU A 123 -13.76 9.57 17.69
CA LEU A 123 -12.36 9.59 17.26
C LEU A 123 -11.82 11.02 17.14
N ILE A 124 -12.59 11.94 16.56
CA ILE A 124 -12.22 13.36 16.44
C ILE A 124 -12.05 14.00 17.83
N GLN A 125 -12.93 13.69 18.78
CA GLN A 125 -12.81 14.17 20.18
C GLN A 125 -11.51 13.71 20.87
N ARG A 126 -10.92 12.59 20.42
CA ARG A 126 -9.63 12.08 20.91
C ARG A 126 -8.43 12.61 20.11
N GLY A 127 -8.65 13.53 19.17
CA GLY A 127 -7.60 14.08 18.33
C GLY A 127 -7.22 13.21 17.13
N ILE A 128 -8.05 12.23 16.76
CA ILE A 128 -7.83 11.41 15.57
C ILE A 128 -8.60 12.02 14.39
N ASN A 129 -7.88 12.58 13.42
CA ASN A 129 -8.51 13.19 12.26
C ASN A 129 -8.96 12.12 11.25
N CYS A 130 -10.27 12.07 10.97
CA CYS A 130 -10.83 11.06 10.09
C CYS A 130 -11.97 11.57 9.22
N GLU A 131 -12.06 11.03 8.01
CA GLU A 131 -13.11 11.36 7.04
C GLU A 131 -13.70 10.10 6.41
N PRO A 132 -14.91 10.16 5.84
CA PRO A 132 -15.45 9.06 5.06
C PRO A 132 -14.59 8.78 3.81
N ILE A 133 -14.27 7.52 3.51
CA ILE A 133 -13.47 7.15 2.33
C ILE A 133 -14.14 7.56 1.01
N GLY A 134 -15.47 7.63 1.00
CA GLY A 134 -16.26 8.05 -0.15
C GLY A 134 -17.74 7.74 0.03
N LYS A 135 -18.57 8.21 -0.90
CA LYS A 135 -20.04 8.01 -0.86
C LYS A 135 -20.45 6.54 -1.07
N TRP A 136 -19.58 5.73 -1.67
CA TRP A 136 -19.82 4.32 -1.95
C TRP A 136 -19.76 3.44 -0.70
N SER A 137 -19.06 3.84 0.36
CA SER A 137 -18.97 3.08 1.62
C SER A 137 -19.77 3.74 2.74
N LYS A 138 -20.65 2.96 3.39
CA LYS A 138 -21.38 3.42 4.58
C LYS A 138 -20.60 3.23 5.88
N VAL A 139 -19.51 2.45 5.86
CA VAL A 139 -18.78 1.98 7.07
C VAL A 139 -17.32 2.42 7.13
N GLY A 140 -16.74 2.81 5.99
CA GLY A 140 -15.32 3.13 5.90
C GLY A 140 -14.97 4.54 6.37
N LEU A 141 -13.88 4.67 7.14
CA LEU A 141 -13.25 5.94 7.50
C LEU A 141 -11.77 5.91 7.11
N LYS A 142 -11.28 6.98 6.50
CA LYS A 142 -9.88 7.26 6.21
C LYS A 142 -9.31 8.09 7.36
N ILE A 143 -8.14 7.71 7.84
CA ILE A 143 -7.44 8.41 8.91
C ILE A 143 -6.27 9.17 8.27
N TYR A 144 -6.10 10.44 8.64
CA TYR A 144 -5.02 11.28 8.11
C TYR A 144 -3.87 11.42 9.09
N ASP A 145 -4.21 11.70 10.35
CA ASP A 145 -3.23 11.95 11.40
C ASP A 145 -3.75 11.38 12.71
N SER A 146 -2.84 10.83 13.50
CA SER A 146 -3.10 10.38 14.85
C SER A 146 -1.81 10.30 15.65
N GLN A 147 -1.83 10.95 16.80
CA GLN A 147 -0.79 10.82 17.81
C GLN A 147 -0.95 9.53 18.63
N ILE A 148 -2.12 8.89 18.56
CA ILE A 148 -2.46 7.69 19.33
C ILE A 148 -2.40 6.48 18.40
N PRO A 149 -1.74 5.37 18.79
CA PRO A 149 -1.86 4.11 18.07
C PRO A 149 -3.33 3.64 18.04
N PHE A 150 -3.96 3.61 16.87
CA PHE A 150 -5.39 3.30 16.72
C PHE A 150 -5.73 1.91 17.29
N GLY A 151 -4.81 0.95 17.13
CA GLY A 151 -4.91 -0.41 17.66
C GLY A 151 -4.91 -0.50 19.20
N ALA A 152 -4.67 0.60 19.91
CA ALA A 152 -4.69 0.66 21.37
C ALA A 152 -5.85 1.51 21.92
N THR A 153 -6.70 2.08 21.06
CA THR A 153 -7.84 2.88 21.53
C THR A 153 -8.89 2.01 22.23
N PRO A 154 -9.57 2.52 23.27
CA PRO A 154 -10.65 1.79 23.92
C PRO A 154 -11.74 1.34 22.94
N GLU A 155 -12.02 2.14 21.91
CA GLU A 155 -13.00 1.83 20.86
C GLU A 155 -12.55 0.66 19.98
N TYR A 156 -11.25 0.54 19.71
CA TYR A 156 -10.70 -0.61 19.00
C TYR A 156 -10.82 -1.88 19.84
N LEU A 157 -10.40 -1.83 21.11
CA LEU A 157 -10.49 -2.95 22.06
C LEU A 157 -11.95 -3.35 22.33
N ALA A 158 -12.87 -2.38 22.36
CA ALA A 158 -14.30 -2.62 22.43
C ALA A 158 -14.89 -3.16 21.12
N GLY A 159 -14.12 -3.29 20.04
CA GLY A 159 -14.57 -3.80 18.75
C GLY A 159 -15.53 -2.87 18.00
N HIS A 160 -15.46 -1.55 18.24
CA HIS A 160 -16.24 -0.55 17.50
C HIS A 160 -15.74 -0.38 16.06
N TYR A 161 -14.49 -0.72 15.79
CA TYR A 161 -13.93 -0.74 14.45
C TYR A 161 -12.77 -1.73 14.34
N ILE A 162 -12.38 -2.02 13.10
CA ILE A 162 -11.20 -2.80 12.76
C ILE A 162 -10.38 -2.04 11.71
N VAL A 163 -9.05 -2.15 11.79
CA VAL A 163 -8.16 -1.60 10.76
C VAL A 163 -8.23 -2.49 9.52
N GLN A 164 -8.65 -1.93 8.39
CA GLN A 164 -8.91 -2.73 7.19
C GLN A 164 -8.91 -1.86 5.93
N SER A 165 -8.19 -2.32 4.90
CA SER A 165 -8.12 -1.64 3.60
C SER A 165 -9.50 -1.58 2.91
N PRO A 166 -9.83 -0.50 2.19
CA PRO A 166 -11.13 -0.35 1.54
C PRO A 166 -11.36 -1.39 0.44
N SER A 167 -10.29 -1.85 -0.20
CA SER A 167 -10.32 -2.95 -1.18
C SER A 167 -10.92 -4.23 -0.60
N SER A 168 -10.77 -4.47 0.70
CA SER A 168 -11.35 -5.63 1.38
C SER A 168 -12.84 -5.50 1.65
N PHE A 169 -13.44 -4.32 1.48
CA PHE A 169 -14.89 -4.14 1.60
C PHE A 169 -15.60 -4.62 0.33
N CYS A 170 -15.00 -4.38 -0.83
CA CYS A 170 -15.63 -4.58 -2.13
C CYS A 170 -16.14 -6.02 -2.34
N PRO A 171 -15.38 -7.10 -2.02
CA PRO A 171 -15.88 -8.46 -2.20
C PRO A 171 -17.12 -8.77 -1.35
N VAL A 172 -17.15 -8.27 -0.11
CA VAL A 172 -18.28 -8.51 0.81
C VAL A 172 -19.50 -7.67 0.41
N MET A 173 -19.28 -6.44 -0.06
CA MET A 173 -20.33 -5.61 -0.62
C MET A 173 -20.94 -6.23 -1.88
N ALA A 174 -20.10 -6.80 -2.75
CA ALA A 174 -20.54 -7.51 -3.95
C ALA A 174 -21.29 -8.82 -3.61
N LEU A 175 -20.82 -9.56 -2.61
CA LEU A 175 -21.49 -10.77 -2.11
C LEU A 175 -22.90 -10.47 -1.57
N CYS A 176 -23.11 -9.28 -0.99
CA CYS A 176 -24.40 -8.82 -0.46
C CYS A 176 -25.10 -9.85 0.46
N PRO A 177 -24.43 -10.33 1.53
CA PRO A 177 -24.97 -11.38 2.39
C PRO A 177 -26.23 -10.90 3.14
N GLN A 178 -27.23 -11.78 3.21
CA GLN A 178 -28.51 -11.50 3.84
C GLN A 178 -28.66 -12.16 5.22
N PRO A 179 -29.43 -11.55 6.14
CA PRO A 179 -29.77 -12.17 7.41
C PRO A 179 -30.39 -13.58 7.24
N GLY A 180 -29.92 -14.55 8.02
CA GLY A 180 -30.43 -15.93 8.01
C GLY A 180 -29.73 -16.88 7.03
N GLU A 181 -28.86 -16.38 6.15
CA GLU A 181 -28.13 -17.21 5.19
C GLU A 181 -27.07 -18.11 5.85
N ARG A 182 -26.61 -19.09 5.07
CA ARG A 182 -25.46 -19.94 5.42
C ARG A 182 -24.31 -19.62 4.47
N ILE A 183 -23.21 -19.09 5.00
CA ILE A 183 -22.07 -18.61 4.20
C ILE A 183 -20.78 -19.29 4.65
N LEU A 184 -19.91 -19.61 3.69
CA LEU A 184 -18.59 -20.17 3.91
C LEU A 184 -17.52 -19.19 3.42
N ASP A 185 -16.63 -18.79 4.33
CA ASP A 185 -15.40 -18.05 4.04
C ASP A 185 -14.20 -19.00 4.11
N MET A 186 -13.67 -19.39 2.94
CA MET A 186 -12.67 -20.47 2.82
C MET A 186 -11.24 -20.06 3.17
N ALA A 187 -10.93 -18.77 3.13
CA ALA A 187 -9.61 -18.19 3.41
C ALA A 187 -9.77 -16.99 4.34
N ALA A 188 -10.40 -17.27 5.49
CA ALA A 188 -10.96 -16.27 6.37
C ALA A 188 -9.89 -15.40 7.04
N ALA A 189 -8.71 -15.95 7.36
CA ALA A 189 -7.74 -15.23 8.18
C ALA A 189 -7.19 -13.98 7.46
N PRO A 190 -7.08 -12.83 8.15
CA PRO A 190 -7.21 -12.60 9.60
C PRO A 190 -8.64 -12.31 10.12
N GLY A 191 -9.69 -12.56 9.33
CA GLY A 191 -11.10 -12.47 9.75
C GLY A 191 -11.79 -11.15 9.43
N GLY A 192 -11.10 -10.20 8.79
CA GLY A 192 -11.67 -8.88 8.48
C GLY A 192 -12.87 -8.92 7.53
N LYS A 193 -12.90 -9.86 6.58
CA LYS A 193 -14.03 -10.03 5.64
C LYS A 193 -15.15 -10.84 6.29
N THR A 194 -14.80 -11.92 6.99
CA THR A 194 -15.70 -12.74 7.80
C THR A 194 -16.52 -11.89 8.79
N THR A 195 -15.86 -11.01 9.54
CA THR A 195 -16.54 -10.09 10.47
C THR A 195 -17.42 -9.08 9.76
N TYR A 196 -17.12 -8.72 8.51
CA TYR A 196 -17.97 -7.84 7.72
C TYR A 196 -19.22 -8.56 7.20
N ILE A 197 -19.08 -9.82 6.81
CA ILE A 197 -20.21 -10.70 6.44
C ILE A 197 -21.16 -10.83 7.64
N ALA A 198 -20.65 -11.19 8.81
CA ALA A 198 -21.45 -11.31 10.04
C ALA A 198 -22.19 -10.00 10.40
N GLN A 199 -21.51 -8.86 10.21
CA GLN A 199 -22.10 -7.54 10.43
C GLN A 199 -23.27 -7.24 9.49
N LEU A 200 -23.17 -7.58 8.21
CA LEU A 200 -24.27 -7.40 7.25
C LEU A 200 -25.43 -8.36 7.50
N MET A 201 -25.12 -9.60 7.91
CA MET A 201 -26.10 -10.61 8.33
C MET A 201 -26.73 -10.32 9.70
N LYS A 202 -26.30 -9.26 10.39
CA LYS A 202 -26.77 -8.88 11.75
C LYS A 202 -26.67 -10.03 12.76
N ASN A 203 -25.59 -10.81 12.71
CA ASN A 203 -25.40 -12.00 13.55
C ASN A 203 -26.55 -13.03 13.48
N SER A 204 -27.15 -13.22 12.31
CA SER A 204 -28.18 -14.23 12.08
C SER A 204 -27.76 -15.22 10.98
N GLY A 205 -28.26 -16.46 11.03
CA GLY A 205 -27.86 -17.52 10.11
C GLY A 205 -26.62 -18.28 10.58
N VAL A 206 -25.80 -18.77 9.63
CA VAL A 206 -24.57 -19.53 9.93
C VAL A 206 -23.42 -19.01 9.08
N LEU A 207 -22.29 -18.69 9.71
CA LEU A 207 -21.06 -18.28 9.02
C LEU A 207 -19.93 -19.26 9.37
N PHE A 208 -19.45 -20.00 8.37
CA PHE A 208 -18.28 -20.84 8.49
C PHE A 208 -17.04 -20.02 8.11
N ALA A 209 -16.04 -20.01 8.98
CA ALA A 209 -14.75 -19.37 8.75
C ALA A 209 -13.67 -20.44 8.76
N ASN A 210 -12.95 -20.57 7.65
CA ASN A 210 -11.91 -21.58 7.46
C ASN A 210 -10.63 -20.90 6.95
N ASP A 211 -9.47 -21.38 7.39
CA ASP A 211 -8.18 -21.03 6.81
C ASP A 211 -7.26 -22.25 6.93
N VAL A 212 -6.39 -22.45 5.96
CA VAL A 212 -5.51 -23.64 5.91
C VAL A 212 -4.47 -23.62 7.02
N LYS A 213 -4.01 -22.42 7.43
CA LYS A 213 -2.93 -22.27 8.41
C LYS A 213 -3.49 -22.05 9.81
N ALA A 214 -3.36 -23.06 10.68
CA ALA A 214 -3.83 -23.00 12.06
C ALA A 214 -3.29 -21.80 12.86
N GLU A 215 -2.05 -21.38 12.61
CA GLU A 215 -1.44 -20.22 13.28
C GLU A 215 -2.18 -18.90 12.99
N ARG A 216 -2.82 -18.79 11.81
CA ARG A 216 -3.55 -17.59 11.39
C ARG A 216 -4.98 -17.54 11.93
N LEU A 217 -5.44 -18.62 12.60
CA LEU A 217 -6.75 -18.70 13.26
C LEU A 217 -6.70 -18.24 14.72
N LYS A 218 -5.51 -17.87 15.23
CA LYS A 218 -5.31 -17.38 16.61
C LYS A 218 -5.66 -15.90 16.76
#